data_AF-A0A382YAV9-F1
#
_entry.id   AF-A0A382YAV9-F1
#
_cell.length_a   1.000
_cell.length_b   1.000
_cell.length_c   1.000
_cell.angle_alpha   90.00
_cell.angle_beta   90.00
_cell.angle_gamma   90.00
#
_symmetry.space_group_name_H-M   'P 1'
#
loop_
_entity.id
_entity.type
_entity.pdbx_description
1 polymer ?
#
loop_
_entity_poly.entity_id
_entity_poly.type
_entity_poly.pdbx_seq_one_letter_code
_entity_poly.pdbx_strand_id
1 'polypeptide(L)'
;MNRLRELSSQVMDVYQSLSQEFSAFQSSQSLNCVEKCGACCNKPDIEVSPLEMLPYALHLYDIGQAEQVLDEFQSDSGFVCKQYQRLSLDGSEGYCGIYEYR
;
A
#
# COMPACT_ATOMS: atom_id res chain seq x y z
N MET A 1 -17.48 -9.20 -11.72
CA MET A 1 -16.09 -8.70 -11.89
C MET A 1 -16.00 -7.32 -12.52
N ASN A 2 -16.69 -7.02 -13.63
CA ASN A 2 -16.53 -5.72 -14.34
C ASN A 2 -16.72 -4.48 -13.45
N ARG A 3 -17.77 -4.43 -12.63
CA ARG A 3 -18.01 -3.31 -11.69
C ARG A 3 -16.87 -3.10 -10.68
N LEU A 4 -16.24 -4.18 -10.20
CA LEU A 4 -15.11 -4.07 -9.27
C LEU A 4 -13.86 -3.54 -9.97
N ARG A 5 -13.62 -3.95 -11.21
CA ARG A 5 -12.51 -3.44 -12.03
C ARG A 5 -12.68 -1.95 -12.35
N GLU A 6 -13.90 -1.54 -12.68
CA GLU A 6 -14.22 -0.13 -12.90
C GLU A 6 -13.98 0.70 -11.63
N LEU A 7 -14.47 0.22 -10.48
CA LEU A 7 -14.26 0.89 -9.20
C LEU A 7 -12.79 0.97 -8.82
N SER A 8 -12.03 -0.11 -9.05
CA SER A 8 -10.58 -0.14 -8.86
C SER A 8 -9.87 0.88 -9.74
N SER A 9 -10.28 1.04 -10.99
CA SER A 9 -9.70 2.05 -11.89
C SER A 9 -9.91 3.45 -11.32
N GLN A 10 -11.12 3.75 -10.84
CA GLN A 10 -11.43 5.07 -10.25
C GLN A 10 -10.59 5.35 -8.99
N VAL A 11 -10.36 4.34 -8.15
CA VAL A 11 -9.47 4.46 -6.98
C VAL A 11 -8.03 4.77 -7.43
N MET A 12 -7.52 4.03 -8.42
CA MET A 12 -6.17 4.25 -8.96
C MET A 12 -6.02 5.65 -9.58
N ASP A 13 -7.06 6.16 -10.25
CA ASP A 13 -7.06 7.52 -10.81
C ASP A 13 -6.91 8.58 -9.70
N VAL A 14 -7.59 8.38 -8.56
CA VAL A 14 -7.46 9.26 -7.38
C VAL A 14 -6.03 9.19 -6.82
N TYR A 15 -5.47 7.99 -6.64
CA TYR A 15 -4.09 7.82 -6.15
C TYR A 15 -3.05 8.47 -7.06
N GLN A 16 -3.26 8.35 -8.37
CA GLN A 16 -2.39 8.97 -9.36
C GLN A 16 -2.48 10.51 -9.30
N SER A 17 -3.68 11.08 -9.13
CA SER A 17 -3.88 12.52 -8.96
C SER A 17 -3.19 13.03 -7.70
N LEU A 18 -3.41 12.36 -6.55
CA LEU A 18 -2.78 12.71 -5.27
C LEU A 18 -1.25 12.67 -5.37
N SER A 19 -0.70 11.64 -6.03
CA SER A 19 0.74 11.51 -6.23
C SER A 19 1.29 12.66 -7.09
N GLN A 20 0.59 13.06 -8.16
CA GLN A 20 1.00 14.17 -9.01
C GLN A 20 0.98 15.51 -8.26
N GLU A 21 -0.11 15.80 -7.54
CA GLU A 21 -0.25 17.02 -6.74
C GLU A 21 0.83 17.09 -5.65
N PHE A 22 1.07 15.99 -4.95
CA PHE A 22 2.09 15.90 -3.91
C PHE A 22 3.50 16.08 -4.48
N SER A 23 3.85 15.42 -5.58
CA SER A 23 5.16 15.57 -6.23
C SER A 23 5.38 16.98 -6.77
N ALA A 24 4.35 17.63 -7.31
CA ALA A 24 4.43 19.02 -7.76
C ALA A 24 4.69 19.96 -6.57
N PHE A 25 3.97 19.76 -5.45
CA PHE A 25 4.20 20.51 -4.22
C PHE A 25 5.62 20.31 -3.68
N GLN A 26 6.07 19.06 -3.54
CA GLN A 26 7.44 18.73 -3.09
C GLN A 26 8.50 19.44 -3.93
N SER A 27 8.36 19.37 -5.26
CA SER A 27 9.28 20.01 -6.19
C SER A 27 9.30 21.53 -6.01
N SER A 28 8.13 22.16 -5.88
CA SER A 28 8.02 23.62 -5.68
C SER A 28 8.63 24.10 -4.36
N GLN A 29 8.64 23.24 -3.34
CA GLN A 29 9.15 23.53 -2.00
C GLN A 29 10.57 23.00 -1.76
N SER A 30 11.21 22.40 -2.77
CA SER A 30 12.50 21.71 -2.63
C SER A 30 12.53 20.68 -1.48
N LEU A 31 11.40 20.01 -1.25
CA LEU A 31 11.26 18.95 -0.27
C LEU A 31 11.66 17.61 -0.90
N ASN A 32 12.38 16.79 -0.14
CA ASN A 32 12.72 15.43 -0.51
C ASN A 32 12.02 14.43 0.41
N CYS A 33 11.69 13.26 -0.10
CA CYS A 33 11.21 12.15 0.73
C CYS A 33 12.32 11.70 1.67
N VAL A 34 11.97 11.51 2.95
CA VAL A 34 12.87 10.87 3.92
C VAL A 34 12.98 9.40 3.54
N GLU A 35 14.21 8.88 3.51
CA GLU A 35 14.44 7.47 3.25
C GLU A 35 13.79 6.61 4.34
N LYS A 36 13.33 5.41 3.96
CA LYS A 36 12.79 4.39 4.88
C LYS A 36 11.59 4.89 5.73
N CYS A 37 10.77 5.79 5.18
CA CYS A 37 9.63 6.40 5.85
C CYS A 37 8.38 5.49 6.02
N GLY A 38 8.50 4.19 5.79
CA GLY A 38 7.38 3.23 5.84
C GLY A 38 6.91 2.82 7.23
N ALA A 39 7.49 3.37 8.30
CA ALA A 39 7.15 3.00 9.68
C ALA A 39 5.66 3.19 10.03
N CYS A 40 4.90 3.96 9.23
CA CYS A 40 3.45 4.08 9.36
C CYS A 40 2.73 2.72 9.28
N CYS A 41 3.27 1.74 8.56
CA CYS A 41 2.70 0.39 8.48
C CYS A 41 2.73 -0.38 9.81
N ASN A 42 3.51 0.07 10.80
CA ASN A 42 3.55 -0.53 12.14
C ASN A 42 2.53 0.10 13.11
N LYS A 43 1.83 1.15 12.70
CA LYS A 43 0.85 1.83 13.54
C LYS A 43 -0.50 1.11 13.49
N PRO A 44 -0.98 0.51 14.60
CA PRO A 44 -2.22 -0.28 14.61
C PRO A 44 -3.49 0.54 14.43
N ASP A 45 -3.41 1.85 14.62
CA ASP A 45 -4.50 2.81 14.41
C ASP A 45 -4.55 3.36 12.98
N ILE A 46 -3.60 2.99 12.13
CA ILE A 46 -3.67 3.27 10.68
C ILE A 46 -4.40 2.12 10.01
N GLU A 47 -5.58 2.44 9.50
CA GLU A 47 -6.43 1.50 8.77
C GLU A 47 -6.60 1.94 7.32
N VAL A 48 -7.04 1.00 6.50
CA VAL A 48 -7.37 1.22 5.10
C VAL A 48 -8.71 0.54 4.82
N SER A 49 -9.58 1.21 4.07
CA SER A 49 -10.88 0.64 3.71
C SER A 49 -10.73 -0.49 2.68
N PRO A 50 -11.70 -1.43 2.61
CA PRO A 50 -11.73 -2.44 1.55
C PRO A 50 -11.75 -1.84 0.13
N LEU A 51 -12.30 -0.63 -0.03
CA LEU A 51 -12.32 0.07 -1.31
C LEU A 51 -10.92 0.51 -1.74
N GLU A 52 -10.17 1.08 -0.82
CA GLU A 52 -8.79 1.52 -1.02
C GLU A 52 -7.86 0.34 -1.33
N MET A 53 -8.12 -0.85 -0.77
CA MET A 53 -7.36 -2.07 -1.06
C MET A 53 -7.85 -2.86 -2.29
N LEU A 54 -8.94 -2.42 -2.94
CA LEU A 54 -9.51 -3.13 -4.09
C LEU A 54 -8.53 -3.31 -5.26
N PRO A 55 -7.69 -2.31 -5.62
CA PRO A 55 -6.71 -2.50 -6.69
C PRO A 55 -5.71 -3.60 -6.39
N TYR A 56 -5.18 -3.66 -5.17
CA TYR A 56 -4.26 -4.71 -4.75
C TYR A 56 -4.92 -6.09 -4.77
N ALA A 57 -6.15 -6.20 -4.27
CA ALA A 57 -6.89 -7.47 -4.29
C ALA A 57 -7.14 -7.98 -5.72
N LEU A 58 -7.46 -7.10 -6.67
CA LEU A 58 -7.64 -7.48 -8.07
C LEU A 58 -6.31 -7.84 -8.74
N HIS A 59 -5.22 -7.13 -8.41
CA HIS A 59 -3.88 -7.50 -8.89
C HIS A 59 -3.53 -8.94 -8.47
N LEU A 60 -3.70 -9.27 -7.19
CA LEU A 60 -3.48 -10.62 -6.67
C LEU A 60 -4.36 -11.67 -7.36
N TYR A 61 -5.61 -11.34 -7.63
CA TYR A 61 -6.52 -12.23 -8.36
C TYR A 61 -6.03 -12.48 -9.79
N ASP A 62 -5.60 -11.43 -10.49
CA ASP A 62 -5.16 -11.49 -11.89
C ASP A 62 -3.87 -12.31 -12.06
N ILE A 63 -2.98 -12.27 -11.07
CA ILE A 63 -1.74 -13.08 -11.07
C ILE A 63 -1.91 -14.45 -10.39
N GLY A 64 -3.13 -14.81 -9.97
CA GLY A 64 -3.42 -16.11 -9.35
C GLY A 64 -2.85 -16.30 -7.94
N GLN A 65 -2.54 -15.22 -7.22
CA GLN A 65 -1.95 -15.25 -5.87
C GLN A 65 -2.93 -14.93 -4.73
N ALA A 66 -4.20 -14.62 -5.05
CA ALA A 66 -5.18 -14.19 -4.05
C ALA A 66 -5.34 -15.15 -2.86
N GLU A 67 -5.51 -16.45 -3.12
CA GLU A 67 -5.69 -17.46 -2.06
C GLU A 67 -4.42 -17.64 -1.22
N GLN A 68 -3.24 -17.70 -1.88
CA GLN A 68 -1.96 -17.82 -1.17
C GLN A 68 -1.74 -16.65 -0.21
N VAL A 69 -1.96 -15.42 -0.67
CA VAL A 69 -1.77 -14.22 0.17
C VAL A 69 -2.82 -14.16 1.27
N LEU A 70 -4.03 -14.65 1.03
CA LEU A 70 -5.05 -14.76 2.09
C LEU A 70 -4.62 -15.74 3.19
N ASP A 71 -4.06 -16.90 2.83
CA ASP A 71 -3.50 -17.85 3.79
C ASP A 71 -2.33 -17.22 4.58
N GLU A 72 -1.46 -16.47 3.92
CA GLU A 72 -0.37 -15.74 4.55
C GLU A 72 -0.87 -14.67 5.55
N PHE A 73 -1.99 -14.01 5.27
CA PHE A 73 -2.62 -13.05 6.17
C PHE A 73 -3.22 -13.72 7.42
N GLN A 74 -3.67 -14.97 7.32
CA GLN A 74 -4.17 -15.74 8.46
C GLN A 74 -3.06 -16.24 9.38
N SER A 75 -1.83 -16.37 8.86
CA SER A 75 -0.66 -16.70 9.68
C SER A 75 -0.24 -15.52 10.56
N ASP A 76 0.44 -15.76 11.68
CA ASP A 76 1.02 -14.68 12.49
C ASP A 76 2.32 -14.14 11.84
N SER A 77 2.41 -12.83 11.63
CA SER A 77 3.67 -12.16 11.22
C SER A 77 4.42 -11.52 12.37
N GLY A 78 3.80 -11.35 13.54
CA GLY A 78 4.31 -10.51 14.63
C GLY A 78 4.27 -9.00 14.33
N PHE A 79 3.61 -8.57 13.25
CA PHE A 79 3.51 -7.15 12.85
C PHE A 79 2.09 -6.80 12.41
N VAL A 80 1.73 -5.52 12.56
CA VAL A 80 0.41 -4.98 12.20
C VAL A 80 0.12 -5.14 10.71
N CYS A 81 1.04 -4.74 9.83
CA CYS A 81 0.85 -4.80 8.39
C CYS A 81 1.73 -5.89 7.76
N LYS A 82 1.10 -6.87 7.10
CA LYS A 82 1.78 -7.96 6.38
C LYS A 82 2.60 -7.49 5.17
N GLN A 83 2.25 -6.33 4.61
CA GLN A 83 2.90 -5.78 3.41
C GLN A 83 4.14 -4.93 3.72
N TYR A 84 4.46 -4.75 5.00
CA TYR A 84 5.60 -3.96 5.41
C TYR A 84 6.92 -4.70 5.15
N GLN A 85 7.78 -4.12 4.31
CA GLN A 85 9.11 -4.63 4.00
C GLN A 85 10.12 -3.95 4.92
N ARG A 86 10.64 -4.71 5.89
CA ARG A 86 11.59 -4.23 6.89
C ARG A 86 13.00 -4.11 6.33
N LEU A 87 13.70 -3.05 6.73
CA LEU A 87 15.11 -2.81 6.43
C LEU A 87 16.00 -2.79 7.69
N SER A 88 15.38 -2.76 8.89
CA SER A 88 16.08 -2.82 10.17
C SER A 88 15.62 -3.99 11.04
N LEU A 89 16.49 -4.42 11.96
CA LEU A 89 16.22 -5.55 12.87
C LEU A 89 15.09 -5.26 13.86
N ASP A 90 15.00 -4.02 14.34
CA ASP A 90 13.94 -3.54 15.23
C ASP A 90 12.62 -3.24 14.48
N GLY A 91 12.62 -3.33 13.14
CA GLY A 91 11.46 -3.06 12.30
C GLY A 91 11.08 -1.58 12.19
N SER A 92 11.87 -0.66 12.75
CA SER A 92 11.58 0.78 12.72
C SER A 92 11.79 1.41 11.33
N GLU A 93 12.61 0.80 10.48
CA GLU A 93 12.89 1.27 9.12
C GLU A 93 12.37 0.28 8.07
N GLY A 94 11.75 0.81 7.02
CA GLY A 94 11.18 -0.01 5.95
C GLY A 94 10.31 0.77 4.97
N TYR A 95 9.54 0.05 4.16
CA TYR A 95 8.62 0.61 3.17
C TYR A 95 7.40 -0.31 2.97
N CYS A 96 6.33 0.25 2.42
CA CYS A 96 5.18 -0.55 2.00
C CYS A 96 5.51 -1.27 0.70
N GLY A 97 5.44 -2.61 0.68
CA GLY A 97 5.73 -3.42 -0.51
C GLY A 97 4.67 -3.29 -1.62
N ILE A 98 3.53 -2.67 -1.32
CA ILE A 98 2.39 -2.51 -2.22
C ILE A 98 2.02 -1.03 -2.42
N TYR A 99 2.96 -0.10 -2.21
CA TYR A 99 2.68 1.34 -2.20
C TYR A 99 2.03 1.86 -3.50
N GLU A 100 2.27 1.20 -4.63
CA GLU A 100 1.65 1.55 -5.91
C GLU A 100 0.13 1.33 -5.92
N TYR A 101 -0.41 0.53 -5.01
CA TYR A 101 -1.85 0.28 -4.85
C TYR A 101 -2.46 1.11 -3.70
N ARG A 102 -1.83 2.24 -3.35
CA ARG A 102 -2.22 3.18 -2.28
C ARG A 102 -2.31 4.61 -2.81
#